data_AF-A0A838XWQ8-F1
#
_entry.id   AF-A0A838XWQ8-F1
#
_cell.length_a   1.000
_cell.length_b   1.000
_cell.length_c   1.000
_cell.angle_alpha   90.00
_cell.angle_beta   90.00
_cell.angle_gamma   90.00
#
_symmetry.space_group_name_H-M   'P 1'
#
loop_
_entity.id
_entity.type
_entity.pdbx_description
1 polymer ?
#
loop_
_entity_poly.entity_id
_entity_poly.type
_entity_poly.pdbx_seq_one_letter_code
_entity_poly.pdbx_strand_id
1 'polypeptide(L)'
;MSADFNSLQIDAMLALLADALAACAAQDFDSVTRLAAQQESELAILMHQLQPISTTIPEETRAKLRQLVEQRELLQQQIADWIAQMRDEMQTVSQNSRLLKTYSL
;
A
#
# COMPACT_ATOMS: atom_id res chain seq x y z
N MET A 1 26.87 13.75 12.03
CA MET A 1 25.42 13.96 12.23
C MET A 1 24.81 12.57 12.29
N SER A 2 24.48 12.08 13.49
CA SER A 2 23.76 10.81 13.63
C SER A 2 22.34 11.05 13.10
N ALA A 3 21.93 10.25 12.13
CA ALA A 3 20.52 10.15 11.79
C ALA A 3 19.85 9.45 12.98
N ASP A 4 19.31 10.24 13.91
CA ASP A 4 18.64 9.71 15.07
C ASP A 4 17.35 9.04 14.59
N PHE A 5 17.40 7.71 14.53
CA PHE A 5 16.24 6.87 14.27
C PHE A 5 15.18 7.12 15.34
N ASN A 6 13.98 7.53 14.91
CA ASN A 6 12.85 7.80 15.80
C ASN A 6 11.78 6.72 15.61
N SER A 7 11.46 5.98 16.67
CA SER A 7 10.42 4.94 16.64
C SER A 7 9.05 5.48 16.25
N LEU A 8 8.78 6.77 16.50
CA LEU A 8 7.55 7.47 16.11
C LEU A 8 7.36 7.54 14.59
N GLN A 9 8.44 7.44 13.80
CA GLN A 9 8.36 7.40 12.34
C GLN A 9 7.71 6.10 11.86
N ILE A 10 8.00 4.96 12.49
CA ILE A 10 7.36 3.68 12.15
C ILE A 10 5.87 3.74 12.49
N ASP A 11 5.52 4.35 13.63
CA ASP A 11 4.11 4.51 14.02
C ASP A 11 3.34 5.40 13.03
N ALA A 12 3.96 6.48 12.53
CA ALA A 12 3.37 7.32 11.49
C ALA A 12 3.18 6.57 10.16
N MET A 13 4.18 5.76 9.76
CA MET A 13 4.06 4.90 8.58
C MET A 13 2.95 3.85 8.75
N LEU A 14 2.79 3.27 9.94
CA LEU A 14 1.69 2.34 10.20
C LEU A 14 0.31 3.02 10.10
N ALA A 15 0.19 4.27 10.57
CA ALA A 15 -1.04 5.06 10.41
C ALA A 15 -1.35 5.33 8.93
N LEU A 16 -0.34 5.70 8.13
CA LEU A 16 -0.51 5.91 6.69
C LEU A 16 -0.90 4.62 5.94
N LEU A 17 -0.43 3.44 6.37
CA LEU A 17 -0.90 2.17 5.83
C LEU A 17 -2.36 1.90 6.18
N ALA A 18 -2.78 2.22 7.41
CA ALA A 18 -4.17 2.09 7.82
C ALA A 18 -5.08 2.98 6.96
N ASP A 19 -4.67 4.22 6.67
CA ASP A 19 -5.39 5.12 5.76
C ASP A 19 -5.44 4.57 4.33
N ALA A 20 -4.35 3.97 3.84
CA ALA A 20 -4.31 3.37 2.51
C ALA A 20 -5.24 2.15 2.39
N LEU A 21 -5.28 1.30 3.43
CA LEU A 21 -6.20 0.17 3.51
C LEU A 21 -7.65 0.63 3.57
N ALA A 22 -7.95 1.70 4.32
CA ALA A 22 -9.28 2.30 4.35
C ALA A 22 -9.68 2.87 2.97
N ALA A 23 -8.75 3.51 2.26
CA ALA A 23 -8.97 3.98 0.89
C ALA A 23 -9.21 2.82 -0.09
N CYS A 24 -8.50 1.69 0.04
CA CYS A 24 -8.77 0.46 -0.72
C CYS A 24 -10.20 -0.06 -0.46
N ALA A 25 -10.62 -0.13 0.80
CA ALA A 25 -11.98 -0.56 1.16
C ALA A 25 -13.06 0.39 0.61
N ALA A 26 -12.76 1.69 0.52
CA ALA A 26 -13.64 2.70 -0.07
C ALA A 26 -13.56 2.79 -1.60
N GLN A 27 -12.69 2.00 -2.25
CA GLN A 27 -12.41 2.06 -3.70
C GLN A 27 -11.96 3.46 -4.18
N ASP A 28 -11.29 4.22 -3.31
CA ASP A 28 -10.76 5.55 -3.63
C ASP A 28 -9.37 5.43 -4.27
N PHE A 29 -9.35 5.33 -5.61
CA PHE A 29 -8.14 5.14 -6.42
C PHE A 29 -7.09 6.23 -6.23
N ASP A 30 -7.52 7.47 -6.17
CA ASP A 30 -6.63 8.62 -6.09
C ASP A 30 -5.93 8.63 -4.72
N SER A 31 -6.68 8.36 -3.66
CA SER A 31 -6.12 8.24 -2.32
C SER A 31 -5.17 7.06 -2.19
N VAL A 32 -5.53 5.87 -2.69
CA VAL A 32 -4.65 4.68 -2.66
C VAL A 32 -3.34 4.96 -3.37
N THR A 33 -3.38 5.52 -4.59
CA THR A 33 -2.18 5.81 -5.38
C THR A 33 -1.29 6.84 -4.70
N ARG A 34 -1.87 7.92 -4.16
CA ARG A 34 -1.13 8.96 -3.45
C ARG A 34 -0.47 8.42 -2.17
N LEU A 35 -1.22 7.66 -1.37
CA LEU A 35 -0.73 7.10 -0.10
C LEU A 35 0.33 6.03 -0.33
N ALA A 36 0.20 5.20 -1.37
CA ALA A 36 1.21 4.21 -1.75
C ALA A 36 2.53 4.86 -2.18
N ALA A 37 2.48 5.95 -2.96
CA ALA A 37 3.67 6.70 -3.36
C ALA A 37 4.37 7.35 -2.16
N GLN A 38 3.59 7.90 -1.22
CA GLN A 38 4.11 8.47 0.03
C GLN A 38 4.79 7.39 0.89
N GLN A 39 4.16 6.23 1.05
CA GLN A 39 4.71 5.07 1.76
C GLN A 39 6.06 4.62 1.22
N GLU A 40 6.20 4.53 -0.10
CA GLU A 40 7.46 4.10 -0.73
C GLU A 40 8.59 5.10 -0.47
N SER A 41 8.28 6.41 -0.52
CA SER A 41 9.26 7.44 -0.19
C SER A 41 9.70 7.38 1.27
N GLU A 42 8.75 7.19 2.21
CA GLU A 42 9.05 7.12 3.64
C GLU A 42 9.84 5.86 3.98
N LEU A 43 9.55 4.74 3.31
CA LEU A 43 10.29 3.50 3.47
C LEU A 43 11.74 3.63 3.01
N ALA A 44 11.99 4.26 1.86
CA ALA A 44 13.35 4.46 1.37
C ALA A 44 14.19 5.26 2.38
N ILE A 45 13.60 6.29 3.00
CA ILE A 45 14.23 7.09 4.06
C ILE A 45 14.50 6.21 5.29
N LEU A 46 13.49 5.44 5.74
CA LEU A 46 13.61 4.54 6.88
C LEU A 46 14.72 3.50 6.68
N MET A 47 14.81 2.90 5.49
CA MET A 47 15.85 1.92 5.17
C MET A 47 17.26 2.53 5.29
N HIS A 48 17.47 3.75 4.78
CA HIS A 48 18.74 4.45 4.91
C HIS A 48 19.09 4.77 6.37
N GLN A 49 18.10 5.11 7.20
CA GLN A 49 18.30 5.39 8.62
C GLN A 49 18.61 4.12 9.43
N LEU A 50 17.99 2.99 9.07
CA LEU A 50 18.18 1.71 9.76
C LEU A 50 19.48 1.00 9.38
N GLN A 51 19.97 1.18 8.14
CA GLN A 51 21.18 0.52 7.64
C GLN A 51 22.40 0.63 8.59
N PRO A 52 22.79 1.80 9.12
CA PRO A 52 23.95 1.94 10.01
C PRO A 52 23.75 1.30 11.40
N ILE A 53 22.51 1.07 11.82
CA ILE A 53 22.18 0.57 13.17
C ILE A 53 21.55 -0.82 13.17
N SER A 54 21.55 -1.51 12.02
CA SER A 54 20.82 -2.77 11.80
C SER A 54 21.11 -3.88 12.82
N THR A 55 22.33 -3.94 13.38
CA THR A 55 22.72 -4.92 14.39
C THR A 55 22.28 -4.54 15.80
N THR A 56 22.04 -3.25 16.07
CA THR A 56 21.73 -2.69 17.40
C THR A 56 20.27 -2.27 17.56
N ILE A 57 19.42 -2.53 16.56
CA ILE A 57 17.98 -2.22 16.64
C ILE A 57 17.34 -2.93 17.85
N PRO A 58 16.65 -2.20 18.76
CA PRO A 58 15.91 -2.79 19.88
C PRO A 58 14.82 -3.77 19.42
N GLU A 59 14.53 -4.81 20.20
CA GLU A 59 13.52 -5.82 19.81
C GLU A 59 12.12 -5.22 19.62
N GLU A 60 11.75 -4.23 20.43
CA GLU A 60 10.48 -3.51 20.27
C GLU A 60 10.37 -2.84 18.89
N THR A 61 11.44 -2.17 18.45
CA THR A 61 11.54 -1.59 17.11
C THR A 61 11.47 -2.68 16.02
N ARG A 62 12.13 -3.83 16.23
CA ARG A 62 12.05 -4.96 15.28
C ARG A 62 10.63 -5.49 15.16
N ALA A 63 9.89 -5.59 16.26
CA ALA A 63 8.49 -5.99 16.26
C ALA A 63 7.64 -5.02 15.43
N LYS A 64 7.84 -3.70 15.60
CA LYS A 64 7.16 -2.68 14.78
C LYS A 64 7.54 -2.76 13.30
N LEU A 65 8.80 -3.04 12.96
CA LEU A 65 9.23 -3.24 11.59
C LEU A 65 8.59 -4.49 10.95
N ARG A 66 8.45 -5.59 11.70
CA ARG A 66 7.70 -6.77 11.24
C ARG A 66 6.24 -6.42 10.96
N GLN A 67 5.60 -5.71 11.88
CA GLN A 67 4.22 -5.23 11.70
C GLN A 67 4.11 -4.34 10.45
N LEU A 68 5.07 -3.44 10.22
CA LEU A 68 5.10 -2.59 9.03
C LEU A 68 5.15 -3.41 7.74
N VAL A 69 5.97 -4.47 7.71
CA VAL A 69 6.04 -5.38 6.56
C VAL A 69 4.71 -6.12 6.35
N GLU A 70 4.13 -6.69 7.40
CA GLU A 70 2.85 -7.41 7.34
C GLU A 70 1.71 -6.52 6.82
N GLN A 71 1.63 -5.26 7.27
CA GLN A 71 0.63 -4.32 6.80
C GLN A 71 0.84 -3.92 5.33
N ARG A 72 2.09 -3.82 4.88
CA ARG A 72 2.40 -3.56 3.46
C ARG A 72 2.01 -4.73 2.57
N GLU A 73 2.30 -5.95 2.99
CA GLU A 73 1.89 -7.16 2.27
C GLU A 73 0.36 -7.24 2.14
N LEU A 74 -0.36 -6.94 3.23
CA LEU A 74 -1.82 -6.86 3.21
C LEU A 74 -2.34 -5.82 2.20
N LEU A 75 -1.76 -4.61 2.20
CA LEU A 75 -2.15 -3.56 1.26
C LEU A 75 -1.88 -3.99 -0.20
N GLN A 76 -0.73 -4.60 -0.48
CA GLN A 76 -0.40 -5.11 -1.80
C GLN A 76 -1.40 -6.18 -2.27
N GLN A 77 -1.80 -7.08 -1.38
CA GLN A 77 -2.82 -8.09 -1.67
C GLN A 77 -4.17 -7.43 -2.00
N GLN A 78 -4.63 -6.46 -1.20
CA GLN A 78 -5.90 -5.76 -1.47
C GLN A 78 -5.88 -5.00 -2.80
N ILE A 79 -4.77 -4.34 -3.13
CA ILE A 79 -4.61 -3.68 -4.43
C ILE A 79 -4.67 -4.71 -5.57
N ALA A 80 -4.03 -5.86 -5.42
CA ALA A 80 -4.03 -6.91 -6.44
C ALA A 80 -5.44 -7.50 -6.66
N ASP A 81 -6.15 -7.80 -5.57
CA ASP A 81 -7.52 -8.32 -5.61
C ASP A 81 -8.46 -7.31 -6.28
N TRP A 82 -8.30 -6.03 -5.96
CA TRP A 82 -9.09 -4.97 -6.55
C TRP A 82 -8.81 -4.78 -8.06
N ILE A 83 -7.53 -4.83 -8.48
CA ILE A 83 -7.18 -4.79 -9.92
C ILE A 83 -7.79 -5.99 -10.66
N ALA A 84 -7.84 -7.16 -10.04
CA ALA A 84 -8.50 -8.33 -10.62
C ALA A 84 -10.01 -8.09 -10.80
N GLN A 85 -10.68 -7.56 -9.76
CA GLN A 85 -12.10 -7.20 -9.85
C GLN A 85 -12.37 -6.17 -10.97
N MET A 86 -11.59 -5.10 -11.06
CA MET A 86 -11.76 -4.08 -12.10
C MET A 86 -11.60 -4.67 -13.51
N ARG A 87 -10.70 -5.64 -13.69
CA ARG A 87 -10.50 -6.32 -14.97
C ARG A 87 -11.75 -7.11 -15.37
N ASP A 88 -12.33 -7.84 -14.43
CA ASP A 88 -13.55 -8.62 -14.66
C ASP A 88 -14.73 -7.72 -15.02
N GLU A 89 -14.91 -6.61 -14.30
CA GLU A 89 -15.95 -5.61 -14.60
C GLU A 89 -15.76 -5.00 -15.99
N MET A 90 -14.53 -4.65 -16.37
CA MET A 90 -14.23 -4.10 -17.69
C MET A 90 -14.49 -5.12 -18.81
N GLN A 91 -14.22 -6.39 -18.56
CA GLN A 91 -14.57 -7.47 -19.48
C GLN A 91 -16.08 -7.59 -19.66
N THR A 92 -16.86 -7.54 -18.57
CA THR A 92 -18.33 -7.54 -18.64
C THR A 92 -18.86 -6.34 -19.44
N VAL A 93 -18.36 -5.13 -19.20
CA VAL A 93 -18.76 -3.93 -19.95
C VAL A 93 -18.45 -4.09 -21.45
N SER A 94 -17.28 -4.62 -21.80
CA SER A 94 -16.88 -4.88 -23.19
C SER A 94 -17.80 -5.90 -23.87
N GLN A 95 -18.14 -7.00 -23.18
CA GLN A 95 -19.07 -8.01 -23.68
C GLN A 95 -20.47 -7.43 -23.90
N ASN A 96 -20.98 -6.65 -22.95
CA ASN A 96 -22.28 -5.97 -23.07
C ASN A 96 -22.30 -4.98 -24.24
N SER A 97 -21.23 -4.20 -24.42
CA SER A 97 -21.09 -3.30 -25.56
C SER A 97 -21.11 -4.04 -26.89
N ARG A 98 -20.44 -5.20 -26.97
CA ARG A 98 -20.45 -6.05 -28.17
C ARG A 98 -21.86 -6.59 -28.45
N LEU A 99 -22.54 -7.12 -27.45
CA LEU A 99 -23.93 -7.60 -27.59
C LEU A 99 -24.86 -6.49 -28.08
N LEU A 100 -24.79 -5.30 -27.47
CA LEU A 100 -25.58 -4.15 -27.91
C LEU A 100 -25.30 -3.81 -29.38
N LYS A 101 -24.04 -3.75 -29.80
CA LYS A 101 -23.69 -3.47 -31.21
C LYS A 101 -24.20 -4.54 -32.17
N THR A 102 -24.24 -5.81 -31.75
CA THR A 102 -24.67 -6.92 -32.61
C THR A 102 -26.19 -7.04 -32.73
N TYR A 103 -26.94 -6.71 -31.68
CA TYR A 103 -28.38 -7.00 -31.60
C TYR A 103 -29.29 -5.78 -31.42
N SER A 104 -28.73 -4.56 -31.35
CA SER A 104 -29.51 -3.30 -31.25
C SER A 104 -29.48 -2.46 -32.55
N LEU A 105 -28.91 -3.01 -33.63
CA LEU A 105 -28.95 -2.45 -34.99
C LEU A 105 -29.95 -3.22 -35.85
#